data_AF-A0A0Q5NLU5-F1
#
_entry.id   AF-A0A0Q5NLU5-F1
#
_cell.length_a   1.000
_cell.length_b   1.000
_cell.length_c   1.000
_cell.angle_alpha   90.00
_cell.angle_beta   90.00
_cell.angle_gamma   90.00
#
_symmetry.space_group_name_H-M   'P 1'
#
loop_
_entity.id
_entity.type
_entity.pdbx_description
1 polymer ?
#
loop_
_entity_poly.entity_id
_entity_poly.type
_entity_poly.pdbx_seq_one_letter_code
_entity_poly.pdbx_strand_id
1 'polypeptide(L)'
;MAERKDIRSKNQYLKAYELERAGDITGAIKGYQKASKTNPTNIQAWNRQMILFRKSKSKLQEISLIKTAIFQYKKYIEKAHKAWLEENREKAASTHELATVLGMIEPSGIPLGEHAILEKWETRLYLLEYRIKNARPKKIKAVRRAPKPKASKKLAKRE
;
A
#
# COMPACT_ATOMS: atom_id res chain seq x y z
N MET A 1 -20.60 -5.19 18.23
CA MET A 1 -20.46 -5.38 16.76
C MET A 1 -19.01 -5.25 16.28
N ALA A 2 -18.21 -4.31 16.82
CA ALA A 2 -16.80 -4.13 16.45
C ALA A 2 -15.92 -5.36 16.78
N GLU A 3 -16.02 -5.89 18.01
CA GLU A 3 -15.24 -7.07 18.43
C GLU A 3 -15.44 -8.30 17.54
N ARG A 4 -16.66 -8.55 17.07
CA ARG A 4 -16.96 -9.66 16.15
C ARG A 4 -16.25 -9.48 14.80
N LYS A 5 -16.12 -8.23 14.32
CA LYS A 5 -15.39 -7.93 13.08
C LYS A 5 -13.88 -8.08 13.27
N ASP A 6 -13.37 -7.73 14.43
CA ASP A 6 -11.94 -7.88 14.77
C ASP A 6 -11.53 -9.34 14.85
N ILE A 7 -12.30 -10.16 15.57
CA ILE A 7 -12.10 -11.62 15.63
C ILE A 7 -12.15 -12.22 14.22
N ARG A 8 -13.15 -11.83 13.42
CA ARG A 8 -13.30 -12.31 12.04
C ARG A 8 -12.11 -11.91 11.16
N SER A 9 -11.67 -10.66 11.24
CA SER A 9 -10.51 -10.16 10.49
C SER A 9 -9.22 -10.87 10.91
N LYS A 10 -9.02 -11.09 12.21
CA LYS A 10 -7.89 -11.84 12.76
C LYS A 10 -7.85 -13.28 12.23
N ASN A 11 -8.99 -13.97 12.24
CA ASN A 11 -9.08 -15.34 11.71
C ASN A 11 -8.81 -15.40 10.20
N GLN A 12 -9.28 -14.40 9.44
CA GLN A 12 -8.99 -14.30 8.01
C GLN A 12 -7.50 -14.05 7.75
N TYR A 13 -6.86 -13.21 8.58
CA TYR A 13 -5.42 -12.96 8.53
C TYR A 13 -4.61 -14.25 8.80
N LEU A 14 -4.97 -15.00 9.84
CA LEU A 14 -4.26 -16.23 10.20
C LEU A 14 -4.33 -17.28 9.08
N LYS A 15 -5.53 -17.49 8.51
CA LYS A 15 -5.70 -18.39 7.35
C LYS A 15 -4.88 -17.94 6.14
N ALA A 16 -4.85 -16.64 5.86
CA ALA A 16 -4.05 -16.09 4.78
C ALA A 16 -2.55 -16.28 5.01
N TYR A 17 -2.10 -16.18 6.27
CA TYR A 17 -0.73 -16.41 6.66
C TYR A 17 -0.31 -17.88 6.52
N GLU A 18 -1.20 -18.82 6.83
CA GLU A 18 -0.98 -20.25 6.57
C GLU A 18 -0.82 -20.54 5.07
N LEU A 19 -1.67 -19.93 4.23
CA LEU A 19 -1.54 -20.04 2.77
C LEU A 19 -0.23 -19.44 2.26
N GLU A 20 0.21 -18.30 2.81
CA GLU A 20 1.50 -17.70 2.47
C GLU A 20 2.65 -18.67 2.81
N ARG A 21 2.59 -19.31 3.99
CA ARG A 21 3.58 -20.32 4.41
C ARG A 21 3.56 -21.57 3.55
N ALA A 22 2.40 -21.97 3.06
CA ALA A 22 2.24 -23.07 2.13
C ALA A 22 2.68 -22.73 0.69
N GLY A 23 3.04 -21.48 0.42
CA GLY A 23 3.50 -21.02 -0.91
C GLY A 23 2.39 -20.55 -1.85
N ASP A 24 1.12 -20.65 -1.45
CA ASP A 24 0.01 -20.07 -2.22
C ASP A 24 -0.10 -18.56 -1.98
N ILE A 25 0.76 -17.82 -2.70
CA ILE A 25 0.79 -16.36 -2.64
C ILE A 25 -0.54 -15.76 -3.14
N THR A 26 -1.21 -16.38 -4.11
CA THR A 26 -2.44 -15.85 -4.68
C THR A 26 -3.62 -15.95 -3.71
N GLY A 27 -3.75 -17.10 -3.04
CA GLY A 27 -4.71 -17.33 -1.98
C GLY A 27 -4.41 -16.46 -0.76
N ALA A 28 -3.15 -16.32 -0.38
CA ALA A 28 -2.73 -15.44 0.71
C ALA A 28 -3.15 -13.98 0.46
N ILE A 29 -2.89 -13.43 -0.72
CA ILE A 29 -3.29 -12.04 -1.05
C ILE A 29 -4.81 -11.88 -0.93
N LYS A 30 -5.60 -12.81 -1.47
CA LYS A 30 -7.07 -12.77 -1.34
C LYS A 30 -7.52 -12.83 0.12
N GLY A 31 -6.89 -13.67 0.92
CA GLY A 31 -7.17 -13.79 2.36
C GLY A 31 -6.87 -12.50 3.12
N TYR A 32 -5.71 -11.89 2.87
CA TYR A 32 -5.35 -10.62 3.48
C TYR A 32 -6.26 -9.46 3.04
N GLN A 33 -6.66 -9.41 1.76
CA GLN A 33 -7.64 -8.43 1.28
C GLN A 33 -8.98 -8.56 1.99
N LYS A 34 -9.41 -9.79 2.27
CA LYS A 34 -10.64 -10.03 3.03
C LYS A 34 -10.51 -9.55 4.48
N ALA A 35 -9.37 -9.82 5.11
CA ALA A 35 -9.06 -9.35 6.46
C ALA A 35 -9.10 -7.83 6.56
N SER A 36 -8.45 -7.14 5.61
CA SER A 36 -8.37 -5.69 5.60
C SER A 36 -9.69 -4.99 5.23
N LYS A 37 -10.53 -5.62 4.40
CA LYS A 37 -11.91 -5.16 4.14
C LYS A 37 -12.84 -5.37 5.34
N THR A 38 -12.67 -6.47 6.06
CA THR A 38 -13.49 -6.79 7.25
C THR A 38 -13.18 -5.81 8.38
N ASN A 39 -11.89 -5.53 8.59
CA ASN A 39 -11.43 -4.53 9.53
C ASN A 39 -10.28 -3.69 8.94
N PRO A 40 -10.53 -2.42 8.59
CA PRO A 40 -9.50 -1.49 8.12
C PRO A 40 -8.37 -1.23 9.12
N THR A 41 -8.58 -1.44 10.42
CA THR A 41 -7.55 -1.27 11.46
C THR A 41 -6.61 -2.45 11.59
N ASN A 42 -6.84 -3.54 10.83
CA ASN A 42 -5.90 -4.65 10.78
C ASN A 42 -4.65 -4.27 9.96
N ILE A 43 -3.75 -3.56 10.60
CA ILE A 43 -2.49 -3.05 10.04
C ILE A 43 -1.62 -4.19 9.52
N GLN A 44 -1.65 -5.34 10.18
CA GLN A 44 -0.87 -6.51 9.80
C GLN A 44 -1.30 -7.06 8.43
N ALA A 45 -2.61 -7.09 8.16
CA ALA A 45 -3.14 -7.53 6.86
C ALA A 45 -2.71 -6.60 5.71
N TRP A 46 -2.73 -5.28 5.93
CA TRP A 46 -2.24 -4.31 4.95
C TRP A 46 -0.73 -4.46 4.70
N ASN A 47 0.06 -4.50 5.78
CA ASN A 47 1.51 -4.58 5.68
C ASN A 47 1.99 -5.85 4.97
N ARG A 48 1.35 -7.00 5.25
CA ARG A 48 1.67 -8.26 4.56
C ARG A 48 1.39 -8.19 3.06
N GLN A 49 0.26 -7.63 2.64
CA GLN A 49 -0.02 -7.43 1.21
C GLN A 49 1.04 -6.54 0.54
N MET A 50 1.46 -5.45 1.19
CA MET A 50 2.50 -4.59 0.65
C MET A 50 3.84 -5.33 0.51
N ILE A 51 4.18 -6.23 1.45
CA ILE A 51 5.39 -7.07 1.35
C ILE A 51 5.28 -8.04 0.16
N LEU A 52 4.12 -8.65 -0.03
CA LEU A 52 3.89 -9.58 -1.15
C LEU A 52 4.00 -8.88 -2.50
N PHE A 53 3.40 -7.70 -2.68
CA PHE A 53 3.53 -6.92 -3.92
C PHE A 53 4.96 -6.43 -4.17
N ARG A 54 5.70 -6.10 -3.12
CA ARG A 54 7.12 -5.77 -3.23
C ARG A 54 7.93 -6.97 -3.73
N LYS A 55 7.66 -8.17 -3.18
CA LYS A 55 8.32 -9.43 -3.60
C LYS A 55 7.99 -9.79 -5.05
N SER A 56 6.74 -9.58 -5.48
CA SER A 56 6.31 -9.82 -6.86
C SER A 56 6.77 -8.73 -7.85
N LYS A 57 7.49 -7.70 -7.39
CA LYS A 57 7.94 -6.52 -8.17
C LYS A 57 6.79 -5.72 -8.80
N SER A 58 5.58 -5.86 -8.29
CA SER A 58 4.37 -5.20 -8.80
C SER A 58 4.20 -3.81 -8.19
N LYS A 59 5.10 -2.87 -8.53
CA LYS A 59 5.13 -1.52 -7.93
C LYS A 59 3.80 -0.75 -8.06
N LEU A 60 3.12 -0.85 -9.20
CA LEU A 60 1.84 -0.17 -9.43
C LEU A 60 0.72 -0.70 -8.53
N GLN A 61 0.69 -2.02 -8.31
CA GLN A 61 -0.27 -2.66 -7.42
C GLN A 61 0.02 -2.32 -5.95
N GLU A 62 1.30 -2.20 -5.60
CA GLU A 62 1.70 -1.75 -4.26
C GLU A 62 1.23 -0.31 -3.99
N ILE A 63 1.40 0.60 -4.95
CA ILE A 63 0.95 2.00 -4.83
C ILE A 63 -0.57 2.08 -4.69
N SER A 64 -1.34 1.37 -5.52
CA SER A 64 -2.80 1.40 -5.44
C SER A 64 -3.29 0.83 -4.10
N LEU A 65 -2.63 -0.22 -3.59
CA LEU A 65 -2.90 -0.78 -2.27
C LEU A 65 -2.61 0.24 -1.16
N ILE A 66 -1.47 0.92 -1.19
CA ILE A 66 -1.12 1.90 -0.15
C ILE A 66 -2.11 3.06 -0.13
N LYS A 67 -2.51 3.58 -1.30
CA LYS A 67 -3.53 4.64 -1.41
C LYS A 67 -4.87 4.21 -0.81
N THR A 68 -5.30 2.99 -1.12
CA THR A 68 -6.54 2.43 -0.56
C THR A 68 -6.44 2.18 0.95
N ALA A 69 -5.29 1.71 1.46
CA ALA A 69 -5.06 1.53 2.88
C ALA A 69 -5.14 2.86 3.65
N ILE A 70 -4.45 3.90 3.17
CA ILE A 70 -4.48 5.25 3.75
C ILE A 70 -5.91 5.79 3.78
N PHE A 71 -6.63 5.71 2.64
CA PHE A 71 -8.00 6.21 2.55
C PHE A 71 -8.95 5.52 3.53
N GLN A 72 -8.92 4.18 3.58
CA GLN A 72 -9.80 3.41 4.48
C GLN A 72 -9.48 3.67 5.94
N TYR A 73 -8.20 3.84 6.29
CA TYR A 73 -7.78 4.10 7.66
C TYR A 73 -8.11 5.52 8.11
N LYS A 74 -7.90 6.55 7.27
CA LYS A 74 -8.36 7.93 7.53
C LYS A 74 -9.87 7.98 7.76
N LYS A 75 -10.65 7.34 6.87
CA LYS A 75 -12.10 7.23 7.02
C LYS A 75 -12.52 6.54 8.32
N TYR A 76 -11.76 5.53 8.77
CA TYR A 76 -12.03 4.88 10.05
C TYR A 76 -11.78 5.84 11.22
N ILE A 77 -10.67 6.57 11.22
CA ILE A 77 -10.34 7.56 12.25
C ILE A 77 -11.41 8.65 12.30
N GLU A 78 -11.76 9.24 11.16
CA GLU A 78 -12.81 10.26 11.06
C GLU A 78 -14.13 9.76 11.63
N LYS A 79 -14.51 8.52 11.30
CA LYS A 79 -15.74 7.92 11.82
C LYS A 79 -15.68 7.71 13.34
N ALA A 80 -14.56 7.22 13.85
CA ALA A 80 -14.36 7.01 15.28
C ALA A 80 -14.40 8.35 16.04
N HIS A 81 -13.72 9.37 15.51
CA HIS A 81 -13.74 10.72 16.06
C HIS A 81 -15.16 11.31 16.06
N LYS A 82 -15.88 11.19 14.95
CA LYS A 82 -17.27 11.66 14.86
C LYS A 82 -18.16 10.96 15.89
N ALA A 83 -18.03 9.64 16.05
CA ALA A 83 -18.80 8.91 17.06
C ALA A 83 -18.47 9.40 18.48
N TRP A 84 -17.18 9.62 18.77
CA TRP A 84 -16.74 10.16 20.05
C TRP A 84 -17.30 11.57 20.32
N LEU A 85 -17.29 12.45 19.32
CA LEU A 85 -17.86 13.80 19.42
C LEU A 85 -19.36 13.76 19.73
N GLU A 86 -20.10 12.87 19.09
CA GLU A 86 -21.53 12.69 19.33
C GLU A 86 -21.83 12.24 20.76
N GLU A 87 -21.00 11.36 21.32
CA GLU A 87 -21.12 10.88 22.71
C GLU A 87 -20.63 11.92 23.73
N ASN A 88 -19.74 12.83 23.36
CA ASN A 88 -19.04 13.74 24.27
C ASN A 88 -19.21 15.23 23.88
N ARG A 89 -20.36 15.61 23.30
CA ARG A 89 -20.58 16.95 22.72
C ARG A 89 -20.24 18.10 23.67
N GLU A 90 -20.75 18.06 24.89
CA GLU A 90 -20.54 19.14 25.88
C GLU A 90 -19.07 19.28 26.27
N LYS A 91 -18.41 18.14 26.53
CA LYS A 91 -16.97 18.11 26.85
C LYS A 91 -16.17 18.65 25.67
N ALA A 92 -16.43 18.14 24.47
CA ALA A 92 -15.74 18.58 23.26
C ALA A 92 -15.90 20.08 23.02
N ALA A 93 -17.09 20.63 23.19
CA ALA A 93 -17.35 22.07 23.08
C ALA A 93 -16.56 22.88 24.12
N SER A 94 -16.61 22.47 25.39
CA SER A 94 -15.91 23.18 26.48
C SER A 94 -14.38 23.19 26.33
N THR A 95 -13.81 22.15 25.72
CA THR A 95 -12.35 22.02 25.54
C THR A 95 -11.85 22.48 24.17
N HIS A 96 -12.74 22.87 23.25
CA HIS A 96 -12.40 23.13 21.85
C HIS A 96 -11.39 24.27 21.71
N GLU A 97 -11.66 25.43 22.32
CA GLU A 97 -10.78 26.59 22.24
C GLU A 97 -9.40 26.29 22.81
N LEU A 98 -9.33 25.66 23.98
CA LEU A 98 -8.06 25.26 24.58
C LEU A 98 -7.30 24.28 23.66
N ALA A 99 -7.97 23.27 23.13
CA ALA A 99 -7.34 22.30 22.23
C ALA A 99 -6.84 22.94 20.93
N THR A 100 -7.53 23.95 20.39
CA THR A 100 -7.05 24.71 19.22
C THR A 100 -5.77 25.50 19.55
N VAL A 101 -5.73 26.20 20.68
CA VAL A 101 -4.54 26.98 21.10
C VAL A 101 -3.34 26.08 21.35
N LEU A 102 -3.57 24.89 21.91
CA LEU A 102 -2.53 23.89 22.14
C LEU A 102 -2.10 23.15 20.86
N GLY A 103 -2.75 23.42 19.71
CA GLY A 103 -2.45 22.75 18.45
C GLY A 103 -2.72 21.25 18.49
N MET A 104 -3.68 20.80 19.31
CA MET A 104 -4.08 19.38 19.41
C MET A 104 -5.16 19.04 18.38
N ILE A 105 -5.91 20.05 17.94
CA ILE A 105 -6.93 19.94 16.91
C ILE A 105 -6.70 21.04 15.88
N GLU A 106 -7.01 20.74 14.63
CA GLU A 106 -7.09 21.74 13.57
C GLU A 106 -8.24 22.74 13.86
N PRO A 107 -8.22 23.93 13.23
CA PRO A 107 -9.37 24.85 13.25
C PRO A 107 -10.67 24.21 12.73
N SER A 108 -10.55 23.14 11.94
CA SER A 108 -11.64 22.30 11.43
C SER A 108 -12.26 21.37 12.47
N GLY A 109 -11.67 21.27 13.68
CA GLY A 109 -12.10 20.37 14.76
C GLY A 109 -11.61 18.92 14.62
N ILE A 110 -10.73 18.66 13.65
CA ILE A 110 -10.11 17.34 13.43
C ILE A 110 -8.86 17.22 14.32
N PRO A 111 -8.68 16.14 15.08
CA PRO A 111 -7.48 15.94 15.87
C PRO A 111 -6.24 15.87 15.00
N LEU A 112 -5.20 16.61 15.40
CA LEU A 112 -3.84 16.44 14.90
C LEU A 112 -3.26 15.19 15.57
N GLY A 113 -3.82 14.03 15.22
CA GLY A 113 -3.36 12.74 15.70
C GLY A 113 -2.12 12.32 14.93
N GLU A 114 -0.98 12.21 15.61
CA GLU A 114 0.20 11.53 15.07
C GLU A 114 -0.11 10.04 14.88
N HIS A 115 -0.58 9.71 13.68
CA HIS A 115 -0.82 8.34 13.30
C HIS A 115 0.45 7.78 12.66
N ALA A 116 1.38 7.29 13.49
CA ALA A 116 2.65 6.70 13.05
C ALA A 116 2.51 5.63 11.94
N ILE A 117 1.34 4.99 11.82
CA ILE A 117 1.03 4.04 10.73
C ILE A 117 0.78 4.77 9.40
N LEU A 118 0.02 5.88 9.42
CA LEU A 118 -0.24 6.68 8.23
C LEU A 118 1.06 7.28 7.71
N GLU A 119 1.90 7.83 8.59
CA GLU A 119 3.22 8.34 8.20
C GLU A 119 4.08 7.26 7.53
N LYS A 120 4.12 6.05 8.10
CA LYS A 120 4.85 4.91 7.49
C LYS A 120 4.31 4.54 6.11
N TRP A 121 3.00 4.62 5.90
CA TRP A 121 2.40 4.33 4.59
C TRP A 121 2.59 5.47 3.60
N GLU A 122 2.49 6.72 4.03
CA GLU A 122 2.70 7.91 3.20
C GLU A 122 4.17 8.04 2.78
N THR A 123 5.12 7.83 3.69
CA THR A 123 6.55 7.76 3.35
C THR A 123 6.85 6.64 2.37
N ARG A 124 6.27 5.45 2.56
CA ARG A 124 6.41 4.33 1.61
C ARG A 124 5.84 4.69 0.23
N LEU A 125 4.66 5.32 0.19
CA LEU A 125 4.03 5.79 -1.04
C LEU A 125 4.92 6.78 -1.77
N TYR A 126 5.38 7.82 -1.07
CA TYR A 126 6.27 8.84 -1.59
C TYR A 126 7.54 8.22 -2.20
N LEU A 127 8.22 7.33 -1.46
CA LEU A 127 9.44 6.69 -1.95
C LEU A 127 9.20 5.81 -3.18
N LEU A 128 8.06 5.13 -3.26
CA LEU A 128 7.70 4.33 -4.43
C LEU A 128 7.41 5.19 -5.65
N GLU A 129 6.61 6.25 -5.48
CA GLU A 129 6.29 7.21 -6.56
C GLU A 129 7.55 7.91 -7.06
N TYR A 130 8.41 8.37 -6.14
CA TYR A 130 9.71 8.94 -6.46
C TYR A 130 10.59 7.98 -7.26
N ARG A 131 10.66 6.70 -6.84
CA ARG A 131 11.44 5.67 -7.55
C ARG A 131 10.89 5.37 -8.93
N ILE A 132 9.59 5.49 -9.16
CA ILE A 132 8.99 5.30 -10.49
C ILE A 132 9.31 6.51 -11.37
N LYS A 133 9.11 7.73 -10.86
CA LYS A 133 9.39 8.98 -11.58
C LYS A 133 10.86 9.08 -12.01
N ASN A 134 11.78 8.66 -11.15
CA ASN A 134 13.21 8.75 -11.38
C ASN A 134 13.84 7.46 -11.94
N ALA A 135 13.04 6.45 -12.27
CA ALA A 135 13.55 5.27 -12.94
C ALA A 135 14.02 5.65 -14.35
N ARG A 136 15.34 5.69 -14.57
CA ARG A 136 15.89 5.86 -15.92
C ARG A 136 15.34 4.75 -16.83
N PRO A 137 14.86 5.07 -18.04
CA PRO A 137 14.50 4.03 -18.99
C PRO A 137 15.74 3.18 -19.24
N LYS A 138 15.61 1.85 -19.07
CA LYS A 138 16.69 0.94 -19.44
C LYS A 138 16.96 1.16 -20.93
N LYS A 139 18.09 1.77 -21.29
CA LYS A 139 18.59 1.79 -22.66
C LYS A 139 18.63 0.33 -23.09
N ILE A 140 17.73 -0.07 -23.98
CA ILE A 140 17.80 -1.35 -24.68
C ILE A 140 19.18 -1.31 -25.35
N LYS A 141 20.13 -2.14 -24.89
CA LYS A 141 21.40 -2.28 -25.60
C LYS A 141 21.00 -2.72 -27.00
N ALA A 142 21.16 -1.82 -27.97
CA ALA A 142 20.97 -2.13 -29.37
C ALA A 142 21.77 -3.40 -29.64
N VAL A 143 21.07 -4.49 -29.92
CA VAL A 143 21.68 -5.74 -30.36
C VAL A 143 22.52 -5.34 -31.57
N ARG A 144 23.84 -5.40 -31.43
CA ARG A 144 24.78 -5.19 -32.54
C ARG A 144 24.35 -6.17 -33.64
N ARG A 145 23.77 -5.64 -34.73
CA ARG A 145 23.41 -6.43 -35.91
C ARG A 145 24.66 -7.22 -36.32
N ALA A 146 24.55 -8.54 -36.40
CA ALA A 146 25.64 -9.42 -36.81
C ALA A 146 26.20 -8.97 -38.17
N PRO A 147 27.53 -9.01 -38.39
CA PRO A 147 28.10 -8.66 -39.67
C PRO A 147 27.60 -9.63 -40.75
N LYS A 148 27.10 -9.09 -41.86
CA LYS A 148 26.64 -9.87 -43.02
C LYS A 148 27.76 -10.79 -43.53
N PRO A 149 27.47 -12.05 -43.90
CA PRO A 149 28.48 -12.94 -44.45
C PRO A 149 28.98 -12.38 -45.78
N LYS A 150 30.31 -12.29 -45.92
CA LYS A 150 30.97 -11.89 -47.17
C LYS A 150 30.65 -12.94 -48.23
N ALA A 151 30.02 -12.52 -49.33
CA ALA A 151 29.79 -13.37 -50.49
C ALA A 151 31.13 -13.89 -51.03
N SER A 152 31.35 -15.20 -50.92
CA SER A 152 32.44 -15.89 -51.58
C SER A 152 32.20 -15.84 -53.09
N LYS A 153 32.94 -14.98 -53.80
CA LYS A 153 33.10 -15.10 -55.26
C LYS A 153 33.81 -16.42 -55.53
N LYS A 154 33.05 -17.46 -55.91
CA LYS A 154 33.63 -18.66 -56.51
C LYS A 154 34.20 -18.27 -57.88
N LEU A 155 35.51 -18.49 -58.02
CA LEU A 155 36.21 -18.65 -59.30
C LEU A 155 35.43 -19.62 -60.18
N ALA A 156 34.98 -19.18 -61.35
CA ALA A 156 34.79 -20.06 -62.49
C ALA A 156 35.98 -19.80 -63.42
N LYS A 157 36.90 -20.77 -63.41
CA LYS A 157 38.07 -20.82 -64.28
C LYS A 157 37.60 -21.21 -65.68
N ARG A 158 38.17 -20.53 -66.68
CA ARG A 158 38.14 -20.87 -68.10
C ARG A 158 38.66 -22.29 -68.31
N GLU A 159 38.01 -23.06 -69.18
CA GLU A 159 38.54 -23.66 -70.43
C GLU A 159 37.47 -24.55 -71.07
#